data_AF-A0A520N382-F1
#
_entry.id   AF-A0A520N382-F1
#
_cell.length_a   1.000
_cell.length_b   1.000
_cell.length_c   1.000
_cell.angle_alpha   90.00
_cell.angle_beta   90.00
_cell.angle_gamma   90.00
#
_symmetry.space_group_name_H-M   'P 1'
#
loop_
_entity.id
_entity.type
_entity.pdbx_description
1 polymer ?
#
loop_
_entity_poly.entity_id
_entity_poly.type
_entity_poly.pdbx_seq_one_letter_code
_entity_poly.pdbx_strand_id
1 'polypeptide(L)'
;METNQHLFKELEAAERLFSDGSIKNAQKRLRNVLKESKALDKIPNKLRHKINAAISKSRYFDEISSFATNPKRNDLINKLDDLIKNPNNNPRKHAHKIHEIHTQWQLLDLSSKPASKSQWLNFNDLTKKAWEPCKEYFDEIKQIKVKNASKRNEIIKDINKFVNDNSNKWPNSKDLIIFLQKTFKDWQKYAPVLDEDLEKLKKLYFDARKPINDEIKQQEDKNKEKKILLIKKVAEITNDDNEKNISEFIKLKDEWSNIGTAGKKNEKKMWDEFNKNADRFFVERKQKLTDEIKKIGDLNKKLNNDEISISEVKSALNEISDAINTKEFKNINKDIKSKINDINIAKKKERFIAYANIYDVLMGKIEIDKAPSNFINTIQRSLENAESNINELNYACVKLEILAGIDSLKKDQSIRNNIQLEMLSNKFNKNNVLDTNDMDSLINHFINNFSKNDSKTIHANIWKRIIKCVDKLIS
;
A
#
# COMPACT_ATOMS: atom_id res chain seq x y z
N MET A 1 -58.03 39.66 -54.30
CA MET A 1 -58.14 40.65 -53.21
C MET A 1 -57.37 40.23 -51.96
N GLU A 2 -57.29 38.94 -51.64
CA GLU A 2 -56.57 38.41 -50.45
C GLU A 2 -55.06 38.71 -50.44
N THR A 3 -54.39 38.69 -51.60
CA THR A 3 -52.95 38.96 -51.75
C THR A 3 -52.54 40.35 -51.24
N ASN A 4 -53.36 41.39 -51.44
CA ASN A 4 -53.04 42.73 -50.94
C ASN A 4 -53.15 42.81 -49.43
N GLN A 5 -54.14 42.15 -48.81
CA GLN A 5 -54.35 42.18 -47.36
C GLN A 5 -53.23 41.45 -46.60
N HIS A 6 -52.71 40.35 -47.17
CA HIS A 6 -51.53 39.66 -46.64
C HIS A 6 -50.30 40.58 -46.58
N LEU A 7 -49.99 41.30 -47.68
CA LEU A 7 -48.85 42.22 -47.73
C LEU A 7 -48.95 43.37 -46.72
N PHE A 8 -50.16 43.87 -46.46
CA PHE A 8 -50.39 44.87 -45.42
C PHE A 8 -50.11 44.34 -44.01
N LYS A 9 -50.51 43.10 -43.70
CA LYS A 9 -50.22 42.44 -42.41
C LYS A 9 -48.73 42.19 -42.24
N GLU A 10 -48.03 41.77 -43.29
CA GLU A 10 -46.58 41.57 -43.24
C GLU A 10 -45.80 42.88 -43.05
N LEU A 11 -46.28 43.99 -43.63
CA LEU A 11 -45.71 45.32 -43.36
C LEU A 11 -45.93 45.77 -41.91
N GLU A 12 -47.09 45.52 -41.32
CA GLU A 12 -47.35 45.82 -39.90
C GLU A 12 -46.50 44.96 -38.97
N ALA A 13 -46.33 43.68 -39.30
CA ALA A 13 -45.43 42.80 -38.58
C ALA A 13 -43.97 43.27 -38.67
N ALA A 14 -43.52 43.73 -39.84
CA ALA A 14 -42.20 44.34 -40.00
C ALA A 14 -42.05 45.63 -39.18
N GLU A 15 -43.07 46.48 -39.16
CA GLU A 15 -43.06 47.73 -38.38
C GLU A 15 -42.98 47.50 -36.87
N ARG A 16 -43.66 46.48 -36.34
CA ARG A 16 -43.54 46.05 -34.93
C ARG A 16 -42.13 45.57 -34.63
N LEU A 17 -41.59 44.69 -35.48
CA LEU A 17 -40.21 44.19 -35.32
C LEU A 17 -39.16 45.31 -35.37
N PHE A 18 -39.37 46.37 -36.16
CA PHE A 18 -38.50 47.55 -36.11
C PHE A 18 -38.58 48.28 -34.77
N SER A 19 -39.79 48.48 -34.25
CA SER A 19 -40.01 49.12 -32.93
C SER A 19 -39.44 48.28 -31.77
N ASP A 20 -39.50 46.96 -31.88
CA ASP A 20 -38.96 46.01 -30.89
C ASP A 20 -37.44 45.80 -31.02
N GLY A 21 -36.76 46.54 -31.91
CA GLY A 21 -35.30 46.46 -32.11
C GLY A 21 -34.82 45.23 -32.90
N SER A 22 -35.72 44.39 -33.40
CA SER A 22 -35.44 43.21 -34.23
C SER A 22 -35.19 43.57 -35.71
N ILE A 23 -34.23 44.45 -35.96
CA ILE A 23 -33.99 45.14 -37.24
C ILE A 23 -33.82 44.15 -38.40
N LYS A 24 -33.00 43.10 -38.25
CA LYS A 24 -32.72 42.12 -39.31
C LYS A 24 -33.95 41.30 -39.71
N ASN A 25 -34.80 40.95 -38.73
CA ASN A 25 -36.03 40.21 -38.96
C ASN A 25 -37.07 41.10 -39.66
N ALA A 26 -37.18 42.35 -39.23
CA ALA A 26 -38.03 43.35 -39.87
C ALA A 26 -37.64 43.58 -41.35
N GLN A 27 -36.34 43.70 -41.62
CA GLN A 27 -35.80 43.84 -42.98
C GLN A 27 -36.05 42.62 -43.85
N LYS A 28 -35.94 41.41 -43.30
CA LYS A 28 -36.23 40.17 -44.03
C LYS A 28 -37.69 40.16 -44.50
N ARG A 29 -38.63 40.51 -43.60
CA ARG A 29 -40.06 40.63 -43.94
C ARG A 29 -40.30 41.71 -44.99
N LEU A 30 -39.69 42.88 -44.84
CA LEU A 30 -39.79 43.95 -45.82
C LEU A 30 -39.26 43.53 -47.21
N ARG A 31 -38.14 42.81 -47.28
CA ARG A 31 -37.60 42.27 -48.56
C ARG A 31 -38.56 41.27 -49.20
N ASN A 32 -39.21 40.41 -48.41
CA ASN A 32 -40.21 39.47 -48.91
C ASN A 32 -41.42 40.22 -49.49
N VAL A 33 -41.95 41.22 -48.75
CA VAL A 33 -43.02 42.10 -49.25
C VAL A 33 -42.61 42.82 -50.54
N LEU A 34 -41.37 43.31 -50.64
CA LEU A 34 -40.85 43.94 -51.86
C LEU A 34 -40.74 42.95 -53.04
N LYS A 35 -40.41 41.69 -52.77
CA LYS A 35 -40.35 40.64 -53.79
C LYS A 35 -41.75 40.26 -54.28
N GLU A 36 -42.68 40.05 -53.36
CA GLU A 36 -44.07 39.69 -53.65
C GLU A 36 -44.82 40.84 -54.33
N SER A 37 -44.58 42.09 -53.93
CA SER A 37 -45.21 43.26 -54.56
C SER A 37 -44.75 43.51 -56.00
N LYS A 38 -43.53 43.09 -56.38
CA LYS A 38 -43.04 43.12 -57.77
C LYS A 38 -43.72 42.09 -58.68
N ALA A 39 -44.32 41.05 -58.11
CA ALA A 39 -45.06 40.03 -58.87
C ALA A 39 -46.51 40.46 -59.18
N LEU A 40 -46.94 41.65 -58.75
CA LEU A 40 -48.26 42.20 -59.03
C LEU A 40 -48.23 43.04 -60.32
N ASP A 41 -49.19 42.83 -61.22
CA ASP A 41 -49.32 43.59 -62.47
C ASP A 41 -49.50 45.10 -62.24
N LYS A 42 -50.18 45.48 -61.15
CA LYS A 42 -50.35 46.88 -60.72
C LYS A 42 -50.40 46.99 -59.20
N ILE A 43 -49.45 47.74 -58.64
CA ILE A 43 -49.37 47.98 -57.19
C ILE A 43 -50.38 49.08 -56.80
N PRO A 44 -51.33 48.83 -55.88
CA PRO A 44 -52.23 49.86 -55.38
C PRO A 44 -51.48 51.02 -54.72
N ASN A 45 -51.91 52.27 -54.94
CA ASN A 45 -51.27 53.46 -54.37
C ASN A 45 -51.11 53.39 -52.83
N LYS A 46 -52.15 52.92 -52.12
CA LYS A 46 -52.13 52.77 -50.66
C LYS A 46 -51.04 51.79 -50.18
N LEU A 47 -50.82 50.70 -50.93
CA LEU A 47 -49.77 49.72 -50.65
C LEU A 47 -48.38 50.31 -50.96
N ARG A 48 -48.26 51.03 -52.09
CA ARG A 48 -47.03 51.74 -52.47
C ARG A 48 -46.60 52.75 -51.40
N HIS A 49 -47.52 53.55 -50.86
CA HIS A 49 -47.22 54.49 -49.78
C HIS A 49 -46.74 53.79 -48.51
N LYS A 50 -47.38 52.68 -48.10
CA LYS A 50 -46.95 51.94 -46.91
C LYS A 50 -45.61 51.24 -47.10
N ILE A 51 -45.36 50.68 -48.29
CA ILE A 51 -44.05 50.13 -48.66
C ILE A 51 -42.97 51.22 -48.57
N ASN A 52 -43.22 52.41 -49.12
CA ASN A 52 -42.27 53.53 -49.05
C ASN A 52 -42.02 53.99 -47.60
N ALA A 53 -43.05 54.06 -46.77
CA ALA A 53 -42.91 54.39 -45.34
C ALA A 53 -42.07 53.33 -44.60
N ALA A 54 -42.32 52.04 -44.84
CA ALA A 54 -41.54 50.94 -44.27
C ALA A 54 -40.09 50.92 -44.77
N ILE A 55 -39.83 51.29 -46.03
CA ILE A 55 -38.46 51.49 -46.57
C ILE A 55 -37.75 52.63 -45.83
N SER A 56 -38.41 53.78 -45.65
CA SER A 56 -37.82 54.90 -44.91
C SER A 56 -37.54 54.53 -43.46
N LYS A 57 -38.47 53.83 -42.79
CA LYS A 57 -38.27 53.29 -41.43
C LYS A 57 -37.09 52.32 -41.39
N SER A 58 -36.98 51.42 -42.36
CA SER A 58 -35.83 50.51 -42.48
C SER A 58 -34.50 51.24 -42.60
N ARG A 59 -34.43 52.32 -43.40
CA ARG A 59 -33.21 53.12 -43.56
C ARG A 59 -32.83 53.85 -42.27
N TYR A 60 -33.81 54.41 -41.57
CA TYR A 60 -33.61 55.06 -40.27
C TYR A 60 -33.04 54.09 -39.22
N PHE A 61 -33.63 52.91 -39.08
CA PHE A 61 -33.10 51.89 -38.15
C PHE A 61 -31.73 51.36 -38.59
N ASP A 62 -31.45 51.26 -39.89
CA ASP A 62 -30.11 50.94 -40.41
C ASP A 62 -29.07 51.99 -39.99
N GLU A 63 -29.40 53.27 -40.10
CA GLU A 63 -28.51 54.38 -39.73
C GLU A 63 -28.25 54.42 -38.21
N ILE A 64 -29.29 54.28 -37.39
CA ILE A 64 -29.16 54.19 -35.93
C ILE A 64 -28.32 52.98 -35.52
N SER A 65 -28.60 51.83 -36.13
CA SER A 65 -27.89 50.59 -35.83
C SER A 65 -26.42 50.68 -36.23
N SER A 66 -26.12 51.27 -37.40
CA SER A 66 -24.74 51.56 -37.81
C SER A 66 -24.06 52.57 -36.88
N PHE A 67 -24.76 53.63 -36.46
CA PHE A 67 -24.22 54.63 -35.53
C PHE A 67 -23.80 53.98 -34.20
N ALA A 68 -24.61 53.06 -33.67
CA ALA A 68 -24.30 52.36 -32.42
C ALA A 68 -23.24 51.25 -32.55
N THR A 69 -23.16 50.57 -33.70
CA THR A 69 -22.29 49.39 -33.88
C THR A 69 -20.96 49.66 -34.57
N ASN A 70 -20.86 50.71 -35.40
CA ASN A 70 -19.60 51.05 -36.08
C ASN A 70 -18.48 51.46 -35.12
N PRO A 71 -18.71 52.25 -34.05
CA PRO A 71 -17.68 52.53 -33.05
C PRO A 71 -17.17 51.25 -32.39
N LYS A 72 -18.08 50.34 -32.00
CA LYS A 72 -17.73 49.03 -31.41
C LYS A 72 -16.90 48.17 -32.35
N ARG A 73 -17.20 48.18 -33.66
CA ARG A 73 -16.39 47.50 -34.68
C ARG A 73 -14.98 48.09 -34.78
N ASN A 74 -14.87 49.41 -34.73
CA ASN A 74 -13.56 50.07 -34.70
C ASN A 74 -12.79 49.71 -33.42
N ASP A 75 -13.46 49.60 -32.27
CA ASP A 75 -12.85 49.12 -31.03
C ASP A 75 -12.33 47.68 -31.15
N LEU A 76 -13.09 46.79 -31.82
CA LEU A 76 -12.64 45.41 -32.10
C LEU A 76 -11.41 45.39 -33.01
N ILE A 77 -11.37 46.26 -34.02
CA ILE A 77 -10.21 46.44 -34.90
C ILE A 77 -9.01 46.93 -34.09
N ASN A 78 -9.19 47.92 -33.22
CA ASN A 78 -8.13 48.46 -32.36
C ASN A 78 -7.61 47.42 -31.36
N LYS A 79 -8.50 46.62 -30.75
CA LYS A 79 -8.11 45.48 -29.89
C LYS A 79 -7.27 44.47 -30.64
N LEU A 80 -7.57 44.25 -31.92
CA LEU A 80 -6.84 43.30 -32.74
C LEU A 80 -5.49 43.87 -33.20
N ASP A 81 -5.40 45.16 -33.49
CA ASP A 81 -4.15 45.88 -33.73
C ASP A 81 -3.24 45.89 -32.49
N ASP A 82 -3.78 46.13 -31.30
CA ASP A 82 -3.03 46.01 -30.03
C ASP A 82 -2.54 44.58 -29.80
N LEU A 83 -3.36 43.57 -30.11
CA LEU A 83 -2.98 42.16 -30.00
C LEU A 83 -1.85 41.77 -30.97
N ILE A 84 -1.77 42.40 -32.15
CA ILE A 84 -0.67 42.22 -33.11
C ILE A 84 0.61 42.90 -32.60
N LYS A 85 0.50 44.12 -32.06
CA LYS A 85 1.65 44.87 -31.52
C LYS A 85 2.22 44.21 -30.27
N ASN A 86 1.35 43.68 -29.43
CA ASN A 86 1.68 43.01 -28.17
C ASN A 86 1.14 41.57 -28.17
N PRO A 87 1.78 40.64 -28.92
CA PRO A 87 1.38 39.25 -28.92
C PRO A 87 1.44 38.64 -27.53
N ASN A 88 0.55 37.68 -27.27
CA ASN A 88 0.54 37.00 -25.98
C ASN A 88 1.54 35.84 -26.04
N ASN A 89 2.42 35.73 -25.04
CA ASN A 89 3.44 34.68 -24.97
C ASN A 89 2.89 33.25 -25.04
N ASN A 90 1.61 33.04 -24.70
CA ASN A 90 0.98 31.72 -24.80
C ASN A 90 0.10 31.64 -26.07
N PRO A 91 0.47 30.79 -27.07
CA PRO A 91 -0.27 30.66 -28.32
C PRO A 91 -1.76 30.30 -28.15
N ARG A 92 -2.11 29.48 -27.14
CA ARG A 92 -3.53 29.13 -26.88
C ARG A 92 -4.31 30.32 -26.38
N LYS A 93 -3.74 31.10 -25.46
CA LYS A 93 -4.40 32.31 -24.92
C LYS A 93 -4.52 33.38 -26.01
N HIS A 94 -3.53 33.48 -26.88
CA HIS A 94 -3.57 34.38 -28.04
C HIS A 94 -4.70 34.00 -29.00
N ALA A 95 -4.76 32.73 -29.42
CA ALA A 95 -5.85 32.18 -30.24
C ALA A 95 -7.24 32.39 -29.64
N HIS A 96 -7.40 32.19 -28.33
CA HIS A 96 -8.66 32.43 -27.64
C HIS A 96 -9.11 33.89 -27.74
N LYS A 97 -8.20 34.85 -27.54
CA LYS A 97 -8.52 36.28 -27.69
C LYS A 97 -8.96 36.62 -29.12
N ILE A 98 -8.32 36.04 -30.13
CA ILE A 98 -8.73 36.25 -31.53
C ILE A 98 -10.14 35.69 -31.76
N HIS A 99 -10.43 34.48 -31.27
CA HIS A 99 -11.77 33.90 -31.35
C HIS A 99 -12.82 34.73 -30.61
N GLU A 100 -12.49 35.30 -29.45
CA GLU A 100 -13.38 36.17 -28.70
C GLU A 100 -13.73 37.44 -29.49
N ILE A 101 -12.72 38.11 -30.05
CA ILE A 101 -12.90 39.30 -30.91
C ILE A 101 -13.75 38.94 -32.14
N HIS A 102 -13.47 37.81 -32.79
CA HIS A 102 -14.24 37.33 -33.94
C HIS A 102 -15.69 37.01 -33.58
N THR A 103 -15.94 36.41 -32.42
CA THR A 103 -17.29 36.12 -31.92
C THR A 103 -18.06 37.41 -31.65
N GLN A 104 -17.41 38.39 -31.02
CA GLN A 104 -18.01 39.72 -30.79
C GLN A 104 -18.34 40.42 -32.12
N TRP A 105 -17.46 40.32 -33.12
CA TRP A 105 -17.73 40.85 -34.46
C TRP A 105 -18.96 40.18 -35.10
N GLN A 106 -19.04 38.85 -35.07
CA GLN A 106 -20.18 38.09 -35.59
C GLN A 106 -21.49 38.45 -34.88
N LEU A 107 -21.46 38.66 -33.57
CA LEU A 107 -22.63 39.10 -32.80
C LEU A 107 -23.11 40.49 -33.24
N LEU A 108 -22.19 41.42 -33.53
CA LEU A 108 -22.55 42.73 -34.09
C LEU A 108 -23.19 42.57 -35.48
N ASP A 109 -22.63 41.74 -36.37
CA ASP A 109 -23.20 41.50 -37.70
C ASP A 109 -24.53 40.71 -37.70
N LEU A 110 -24.82 39.96 -36.64
CA LEU A 110 -26.11 39.30 -36.44
C LEU A 110 -27.18 40.26 -35.93
N SER A 111 -26.80 41.21 -35.07
CA SER A 111 -27.71 42.14 -34.37
C SER A 111 -27.94 43.48 -35.08
N SER A 112 -27.05 43.88 -35.99
CA SER A 112 -27.11 45.18 -36.69
C SER A 112 -26.92 45.09 -38.20
N LYS A 113 -26.94 46.26 -38.85
CA LYS A 113 -26.48 46.39 -40.23
C LYS A 113 -25.04 45.87 -40.34
N PRO A 114 -24.72 44.98 -41.30
CA PRO A 114 -23.38 44.45 -41.47
C PRO A 114 -22.31 45.55 -41.65
N ALA A 115 -21.08 45.23 -41.27
CA ALA A 115 -19.95 46.11 -41.49
C ALA A 115 -19.82 46.53 -42.97
N SER A 116 -19.27 47.72 -43.20
CA SER A 116 -18.93 48.14 -44.56
C SER A 116 -17.87 47.21 -45.18
N LYS A 117 -17.82 47.14 -46.51
CA LYS A 117 -16.82 46.32 -47.21
C LYS A 117 -15.38 46.66 -46.77
N SER A 118 -15.08 47.95 -46.59
CA SER A 118 -13.75 48.39 -46.13
C SER A 118 -13.45 47.97 -44.69
N GLN A 119 -14.41 48.12 -43.77
CA GLN A 119 -14.24 47.70 -42.37
C GLN A 119 -14.05 46.19 -42.24
N TRP A 120 -14.82 45.39 -42.99
CA TRP A 120 -14.67 43.94 -42.99
C TRP A 120 -13.32 43.51 -43.58
N LEU A 121 -12.90 44.08 -44.72
CA LEU A 121 -11.61 43.76 -45.31
C LEU A 121 -10.45 44.08 -44.36
N ASN A 122 -10.50 45.23 -43.67
CA ASN A 122 -9.50 45.60 -42.67
C ASN A 122 -9.48 44.62 -41.50
N PHE A 123 -10.64 44.33 -40.91
CA PHE A 123 -10.74 43.38 -39.80
C PHE A 123 -10.24 41.98 -40.18
N ASN A 124 -10.60 41.49 -41.37
CA ASN A 124 -10.17 40.17 -41.84
C ASN A 124 -8.65 40.11 -42.10
N ASP A 125 -8.07 41.15 -42.69
CA ASP A 125 -6.62 41.24 -42.91
C ASP A 125 -5.85 41.24 -41.59
N LEU A 126 -6.27 42.09 -40.65
CA LEU A 126 -5.68 42.13 -39.32
C LEU A 126 -5.88 40.81 -38.59
N THR A 127 -7.06 40.17 -38.69
CA THR A 127 -7.31 38.86 -38.07
C THR A 127 -6.33 37.81 -38.59
N LYS A 128 -6.03 37.79 -39.90
CA LYS A 128 -5.02 36.89 -40.47
C LYS A 128 -3.63 37.16 -39.87
N LYS A 129 -3.21 38.43 -39.79
CA LYS A 129 -1.94 38.83 -39.17
C LYS A 129 -1.87 38.43 -37.69
N ALA A 130 -2.96 38.58 -36.94
CA ALA A 130 -3.02 38.15 -35.55
C ALA A 130 -2.89 36.62 -35.40
N TRP A 131 -3.25 35.82 -36.40
CA TRP A 131 -3.04 34.36 -36.35
C TRP A 131 -1.61 33.91 -36.65
N GLU A 132 -0.80 34.73 -37.35
CA GLU A 132 0.56 34.39 -37.76
C GLU A 132 1.45 33.91 -36.59
N PRO A 133 1.49 34.58 -35.42
CA PRO A 133 2.30 34.15 -34.28
C PRO A 133 1.93 32.78 -33.72
N CYS A 134 0.71 32.31 -33.96
CA CYS A 134 0.24 31.01 -33.46
C CYS A 134 0.28 29.90 -34.51
N LYS A 135 0.57 30.24 -35.77
CA LYS A 135 0.48 29.31 -36.89
C LYS A 135 1.42 28.11 -36.71
N GLU A 136 2.69 28.39 -36.41
CA GLU A 136 3.71 27.35 -36.20
C GLU A 136 3.31 26.38 -35.08
N TYR A 137 2.84 26.91 -33.94
CA TYR A 137 2.37 26.11 -32.81
C TYR A 137 1.23 25.15 -33.19
N PHE A 138 0.22 25.62 -33.93
CA PHE A 138 -0.90 24.78 -34.34
C PHE A 138 -0.51 23.79 -35.45
N ASP A 139 0.42 24.17 -36.34
CA ASP A 139 0.99 23.26 -37.33
C ASP A 139 1.78 22.13 -36.65
N GLU A 140 2.57 22.42 -35.61
CA GLU A 140 3.25 21.42 -34.78
C GLU A 140 2.25 20.48 -34.10
N ILE A 141 1.20 21.01 -33.48
CA ILE A 141 0.13 20.19 -32.88
C ILE A 141 -0.53 19.30 -33.93
N LYS A 142 -0.83 19.85 -35.11
CA LYS A 142 -1.42 19.09 -36.21
C LYS A 142 -0.49 17.96 -36.63
N GLN A 143 0.80 18.21 -36.78
CA GLN A 143 1.79 17.18 -37.08
C GLN A 143 1.86 16.10 -35.99
N ILE A 144 1.79 16.48 -34.70
CA ILE A 144 1.73 15.52 -33.58
C ILE A 144 0.46 14.65 -33.69
N LYS A 145 -0.70 15.25 -33.96
CA LYS A 145 -1.97 14.52 -34.13
C LYS A 145 -1.92 13.52 -35.30
N VAL A 146 -1.31 13.91 -36.43
CA VAL A 146 -1.09 13.02 -37.59
C VAL A 146 -0.14 11.88 -37.24
N LYS A 147 0.97 12.17 -36.54
CA LYS A 147 1.90 11.13 -36.06
C LYS A 147 1.20 10.15 -35.09
N ASN A 148 0.39 10.67 -34.17
CA ASN A 148 -0.41 9.87 -33.24
C ASN A 148 -1.42 8.96 -33.98
N ALA A 149 -2.09 9.48 -35.01
CA ALA A 149 -3.00 8.70 -35.85
C ALA A 149 -2.27 7.54 -36.56
N SER A 150 -1.07 7.80 -37.08
CA SER A 150 -0.21 6.74 -37.65
C SER A 150 0.13 5.66 -36.61
N LYS A 151 0.53 6.07 -35.40
CA LYS A 151 0.82 5.12 -34.31
C LYS A 151 -0.38 4.32 -33.85
N ARG A 152 -1.57 4.92 -33.84
CA ARG A 152 -2.82 4.18 -33.59
C ARG A 152 -3.11 3.14 -34.66
N ASN A 153 -2.85 3.45 -35.93
CA ASN A 153 -2.96 2.47 -37.01
C ASN A 153 -1.96 1.32 -36.87
N GLU A 154 -0.72 1.58 -36.44
CA GLU A 154 0.27 0.54 -36.13
C GLU A 154 -0.25 -0.40 -35.04
N ILE A 155 -0.78 0.14 -33.92
CA ILE A 155 -1.37 -0.67 -32.83
C ILE A 155 -2.51 -1.55 -33.35
N ILE A 156 -3.39 -1.02 -34.20
CA ILE A 156 -4.47 -1.79 -34.81
C ILE A 156 -3.92 -2.93 -35.68
N LYS A 157 -2.88 -2.66 -36.48
CA LYS A 157 -2.21 -3.69 -37.28
C LYS A 157 -1.59 -4.77 -36.41
N ASP A 158 -0.95 -4.40 -35.30
CA ASP A 158 -0.34 -5.35 -34.37
C ASP A 158 -1.39 -6.26 -33.71
N ILE A 159 -2.54 -5.69 -33.32
CA ILE A 159 -3.67 -6.48 -32.80
C ILE A 159 -4.19 -7.45 -33.87
N ASN A 160 -4.44 -6.98 -35.09
CA ASN A 160 -4.93 -7.83 -36.18
C ASN A 160 -3.92 -8.93 -36.55
N LYS A 161 -2.62 -8.61 -36.56
CA LYS A 161 -1.56 -9.61 -36.77
C LYS A 161 -1.59 -10.66 -35.66
N PHE A 162 -1.67 -10.24 -34.40
CA PHE A 162 -1.80 -11.17 -33.27
C PHE A 162 -3.02 -12.09 -33.40
N VAL A 163 -4.17 -11.55 -33.81
CA VAL A 163 -5.38 -12.34 -34.08
C VAL A 163 -5.14 -13.37 -35.18
N ASN A 164 -4.57 -12.97 -36.31
CA ASN A 164 -4.31 -13.87 -37.43
C ASN A 164 -3.33 -14.99 -37.05
N ASP A 165 -2.21 -14.64 -36.40
CA ASP A 165 -1.15 -15.58 -36.01
C ASP A 165 -1.65 -16.62 -34.98
N ASN A 166 -2.62 -16.25 -34.13
CA ASN A 166 -3.13 -17.11 -33.05
C ASN A 166 -4.51 -17.71 -33.33
N SER A 167 -5.12 -17.42 -34.48
CA SER A 167 -6.49 -17.86 -34.83
C SER A 167 -6.71 -19.38 -34.72
N ASN A 168 -5.68 -20.19 -34.99
CA ASN A 168 -5.73 -21.65 -34.88
C ASN A 168 -5.49 -22.18 -33.45
N LYS A 169 -4.74 -21.44 -32.64
CA LYS A 169 -4.34 -21.84 -31.29
C LYS A 169 -4.10 -20.62 -30.42
N TRP A 170 -5.15 -20.21 -29.71
CA TRP A 170 -5.07 -19.07 -28.81
C TRP A 170 -4.23 -19.37 -27.57
N PRO A 171 -3.46 -18.37 -27.09
CA PRO A 171 -2.89 -18.38 -25.74
C PRO A 171 -3.96 -18.49 -24.64
N ASN A 172 -3.52 -18.72 -23.41
CA ASN A 172 -4.43 -18.72 -22.26
C ASN A 172 -5.06 -17.32 -22.05
N SER A 173 -6.23 -17.30 -21.41
CA SER A 173 -6.99 -16.06 -21.17
C SER A 173 -6.20 -14.98 -20.42
N LYS A 174 -5.29 -15.37 -19.52
CA LYS A 174 -4.44 -14.41 -18.78
C LYS A 174 -3.50 -13.65 -19.73
N ASP A 175 -2.84 -14.36 -20.64
CA ASP A 175 -1.93 -13.75 -21.62
C ASP A 175 -2.68 -12.85 -22.60
N LEU A 176 -3.89 -13.26 -23.03
CA LEU A 176 -4.77 -12.44 -23.85
C LEU A 176 -5.17 -11.14 -23.13
N ILE A 177 -5.53 -11.21 -21.85
CA ILE A 177 -5.86 -10.03 -21.03
C ILE A 177 -4.65 -9.10 -20.90
N ILE A 178 -3.46 -9.65 -20.65
CA ILE A 178 -2.22 -8.87 -20.54
C ILE A 178 -1.92 -8.15 -21.87
N PHE A 179 -2.07 -8.84 -23.00
CA PHE A 179 -1.90 -8.25 -24.33
C PHE A 179 -2.88 -7.09 -24.58
N LEU A 180 -4.16 -7.27 -24.26
CA LEU A 180 -5.16 -6.21 -24.39
C LEU A 180 -4.89 -5.02 -23.47
N GLN A 181 -4.41 -5.25 -22.25
CA GLN A 181 -4.03 -4.18 -21.33
C GLN A 181 -2.84 -3.38 -21.85
N LYS A 182 -1.82 -4.07 -22.41
CA LYS A 182 -0.65 -3.41 -23.01
C LYS A 182 -1.07 -2.54 -24.20
N THR A 183 -1.79 -3.11 -25.16
CA THR A 183 -2.24 -2.38 -26.35
C THR A 183 -3.20 -1.23 -26.03
N PHE A 184 -3.99 -1.35 -24.95
CA PHE A 184 -4.81 -0.24 -24.46
C PHE A 184 -4.00 0.90 -23.85
N LYS A 185 -2.94 0.60 -23.09
CA LYS A 185 -2.02 1.62 -22.59
C LYS A 185 -1.33 2.36 -23.75
N ASP A 186 -0.86 1.62 -24.75
CA ASP A 186 -0.26 2.21 -25.94
C ASP A 186 -1.25 3.08 -26.70
N TRP A 187 -2.51 2.63 -26.85
CA TRP A 187 -3.58 3.41 -27.47
C TRP A 187 -3.85 4.74 -26.74
N GLN A 188 -3.85 4.74 -25.40
CA GLN A 188 -4.05 5.93 -24.59
C GLN A 188 -2.88 6.93 -24.72
N LYS A 189 -1.64 6.44 -24.87
CA LYS A 189 -0.45 7.28 -25.03
C LYS A 189 -0.51 8.16 -26.28
N TYR A 190 -1.08 7.66 -27.37
CA TYR A 190 -1.17 8.37 -28.65
C TYR A 190 -2.49 9.13 -28.79
N ALA A 191 -2.79 10.02 -27.84
CA ALA A 191 -3.93 10.94 -27.86
C ALA A 191 -3.42 12.40 -27.70
N PRO A 192 -4.02 13.41 -28.34
CA PRO A 192 -5.16 13.38 -29.26
C PRO A 192 -4.77 13.07 -30.72
N VAL A 193 -5.78 12.82 -31.57
CA VAL A 193 -5.69 12.71 -33.04
C VAL A 193 -6.56 13.80 -33.69
N LEU A 194 -6.57 13.87 -35.03
CA LEU A 194 -7.50 14.76 -35.75
C LEU A 194 -8.94 14.25 -35.62
N ASP A 195 -9.90 15.18 -35.63
CA ASP A 195 -11.32 14.85 -35.43
C ASP A 195 -11.86 13.97 -36.57
N GLU A 196 -11.38 14.18 -37.79
CA GLU A 196 -11.70 13.37 -38.99
C GLU A 196 -11.27 11.91 -38.82
N ASP A 197 -10.15 11.65 -38.14
CA ASP A 197 -9.60 10.31 -37.92
C ASP A 197 -10.18 9.61 -36.69
N LEU A 198 -10.69 10.37 -35.72
CA LEU A 198 -11.01 9.88 -34.38
C LEU A 198 -12.03 8.74 -34.41
N GLU A 199 -13.17 8.95 -35.08
CA GLU A 199 -14.26 7.97 -35.10
C GLU A 199 -13.87 6.71 -35.89
N LYS A 200 -13.20 6.89 -37.02
CA LYS A 200 -12.69 5.79 -37.86
C LYS A 200 -11.70 4.92 -37.08
N LEU A 201 -10.70 5.53 -36.45
CA LEU A 201 -9.68 4.82 -35.68
C LEU A 201 -10.30 4.09 -34.48
N LYS A 202 -11.23 4.74 -33.77
CA LYS A 202 -11.93 4.15 -32.63
C LYS A 202 -12.71 2.89 -33.04
N LYS A 203 -13.45 2.94 -34.15
CA LYS A 203 -14.18 1.78 -34.69
C LYS A 203 -13.21 0.65 -35.04
N LEU A 204 -12.16 0.93 -35.82
CA LEU A 204 -11.17 -0.08 -36.22
C LEU A 204 -10.48 -0.75 -35.03
N TYR A 205 -10.16 0.02 -33.98
CA TYR A 205 -9.55 -0.51 -32.77
C TYR A 205 -10.50 -1.42 -31.97
N PHE A 206 -11.79 -1.06 -31.90
CA PHE A 206 -12.80 -1.89 -31.26
C PHE A 206 -12.98 -3.21 -32.03
N ASP A 207 -13.11 -3.13 -33.35
CA ASP A 207 -13.30 -4.29 -34.22
C ASP A 207 -12.09 -5.24 -34.16
N ALA A 208 -10.86 -4.72 -34.15
CA ALA A 208 -9.64 -5.51 -34.04
C ALA A 208 -9.54 -6.30 -32.72
N ARG A 209 -10.06 -5.75 -31.61
CA ARG A 209 -10.01 -6.40 -30.29
C ARG A 209 -11.11 -7.42 -30.06
N LYS A 210 -12.19 -7.35 -30.84
CA LYS A 210 -13.38 -8.19 -30.64
C LYS A 210 -13.05 -9.69 -30.63
N PRO A 211 -12.28 -10.26 -31.59
CA PRO A 211 -11.95 -11.69 -31.57
C PRO A 211 -11.22 -12.14 -30.30
N ILE A 212 -10.30 -11.31 -29.77
CA ILE A 212 -9.56 -11.62 -28.55
C ILE A 212 -10.51 -11.64 -27.34
N ASN A 213 -11.43 -10.68 -27.24
CA ASN A 213 -12.42 -10.65 -26.16
C ASN A 213 -13.39 -11.83 -26.23
N ASP A 214 -13.82 -12.21 -27.44
CA ASP A 214 -14.72 -13.34 -27.66
C ASP A 214 -14.04 -14.66 -27.26
N GLU A 215 -12.76 -14.84 -27.58
CA GLU A 215 -11.97 -16.00 -27.14
C GLU A 215 -11.78 -16.04 -25.61
N ILE A 216 -11.43 -14.90 -24.98
CA ILE A 216 -11.33 -14.83 -23.51
C ILE A 216 -12.63 -15.32 -22.87
N LYS A 217 -13.77 -14.84 -23.37
CA LYS A 217 -15.08 -15.24 -22.87
C LYS A 217 -15.33 -16.73 -23.08
N GLN A 218 -15.00 -17.28 -24.25
CA GLN A 218 -15.14 -18.71 -24.52
C GLN A 218 -14.30 -19.58 -23.58
N GLN A 219 -13.06 -19.18 -23.29
CA GLN A 219 -12.20 -19.89 -22.33
C GLN A 219 -12.74 -19.78 -20.90
N GLU A 220 -13.21 -18.60 -20.49
CA GLU A 220 -13.84 -18.39 -19.18
C GLU A 220 -15.11 -19.24 -19.01
N ASP A 221 -15.95 -19.35 -20.04
CA ASP A 221 -17.17 -20.17 -20.04
C ASP A 221 -16.83 -21.68 -19.94
N LYS A 222 -15.82 -22.17 -20.67
CA LYS A 222 -15.33 -23.56 -20.53
C LYS A 222 -14.78 -23.83 -19.13
N ASN A 223 -14.02 -22.89 -18.56
CA ASN A 223 -13.49 -23.02 -17.20
C ASN A 223 -14.61 -23.02 -16.16
N LYS A 224 -15.65 -22.21 -16.38
CA LYS A 224 -16.85 -22.18 -15.55
C LYS A 224 -17.51 -23.55 -15.51
N GLU A 225 -17.75 -24.19 -16.66
CA GLU A 225 -18.35 -25.53 -16.71
C GLU A 225 -17.54 -26.56 -15.93
N LYS A 226 -16.20 -26.58 -16.11
CA LYS A 226 -15.30 -27.46 -15.35
C LYS A 226 -15.39 -27.21 -13.85
N LYS A 227 -15.40 -25.94 -13.42
CA LYS A 227 -15.51 -25.59 -12.00
C LYS A 227 -16.88 -25.95 -11.41
N ILE A 228 -17.97 -25.85 -12.17
CA ILE A 228 -19.29 -26.35 -11.76
C ILE A 228 -19.24 -27.86 -11.51
N LEU A 229 -18.57 -28.63 -12.39
CA LEU A 229 -18.41 -30.07 -12.19
C LEU A 229 -17.60 -30.39 -10.92
N LEU A 230 -16.53 -29.63 -10.64
CA LEU A 230 -15.77 -29.80 -9.40
C LEU A 230 -16.61 -29.51 -8.15
N ILE A 231 -17.45 -28.47 -8.17
CA ILE A 231 -18.36 -28.16 -7.05
C ILE A 231 -19.30 -29.33 -6.78
N LYS A 232 -19.86 -29.94 -7.84
CA LYS A 232 -20.71 -31.14 -7.73
C LYS A 232 -19.94 -32.32 -7.14
N LYS A 233 -18.73 -32.60 -7.65
CA LYS A 233 -17.86 -33.66 -7.10
C LYS A 233 -17.61 -33.46 -5.60
N VAL A 234 -17.26 -32.24 -5.16
CA VAL A 234 -17.08 -31.96 -3.72
C VAL A 234 -18.36 -32.21 -2.93
N ALA A 235 -19.52 -31.83 -3.47
CA ALA A 235 -20.81 -32.07 -2.82
C ALA A 235 -21.13 -33.57 -2.66
N GLU A 236 -20.65 -34.41 -3.59
CA GLU A 236 -20.85 -35.86 -3.62
C GLU A 236 -19.81 -36.64 -2.79
N ILE A 237 -18.73 -36.02 -2.31
CA ILE A 237 -17.74 -36.71 -1.44
C ILE A 237 -18.42 -37.19 -0.16
N THR A 238 -18.59 -38.51 -0.03
CA THR A 238 -19.09 -39.18 1.17
C THR A 238 -18.30 -40.46 1.41
N ASN A 239 -17.47 -40.44 2.46
CA ASN A 239 -16.75 -41.60 2.98
C ASN A 239 -16.92 -41.64 4.51
N ASP A 240 -16.98 -42.84 5.07
CA ASP A 240 -17.03 -43.05 6.53
C ASP A 240 -15.76 -42.53 7.22
N ASP A 241 -14.64 -42.51 6.50
CA ASP A 241 -13.37 -41.96 6.97
C ASP A 241 -13.20 -40.50 6.54
N ASN A 242 -13.26 -39.58 7.52
CA ASN A 242 -13.17 -38.15 7.28
C ASN A 242 -11.79 -37.72 6.72
N GLU A 243 -10.70 -38.41 7.04
CA GLU A 243 -9.37 -38.09 6.49
C GLU A 243 -9.31 -38.40 4.98
N LYS A 244 -10.03 -39.44 4.52
CA LYS A 244 -10.18 -39.71 3.08
C LYS A 244 -10.98 -38.62 2.37
N ASN A 245 -12.06 -38.13 3.00
CA ASN A 245 -12.84 -37.01 2.45
C ASN A 245 -11.98 -35.74 2.29
N ILE A 246 -11.14 -35.43 3.28
CA ILE A 246 -10.19 -34.30 3.23
C ILE A 246 -9.17 -34.51 2.11
N SER A 247 -8.59 -35.70 1.99
CA SER A 247 -7.61 -36.03 0.94
C SER A 247 -8.21 -35.87 -0.47
N GLU A 248 -9.44 -36.34 -0.69
CA GLU A 248 -10.14 -36.22 -1.96
C GLU A 248 -10.48 -34.76 -2.29
N PHE A 249 -10.94 -33.99 -1.30
CA PHE A 249 -11.13 -32.55 -1.45
C PHE A 249 -9.83 -31.82 -1.83
N ILE A 250 -8.69 -32.17 -1.23
CA ILE A 250 -7.39 -31.57 -1.56
C ILE A 250 -7.02 -31.82 -3.03
N LYS A 251 -7.28 -33.03 -3.56
CA LYS A 251 -7.07 -33.34 -4.98
C LYS A 251 -7.96 -32.48 -5.89
N LEU A 252 -9.24 -32.36 -5.56
CA LEU A 252 -10.17 -31.51 -6.32
C LEU A 252 -9.80 -30.01 -6.22
N LYS A 253 -9.21 -29.57 -5.10
CA LYS A 253 -8.71 -28.21 -4.92
C LYS A 253 -7.48 -27.95 -5.80
N ASP A 254 -6.61 -28.93 -5.99
CA ASP A 254 -5.50 -28.84 -6.94
C ASP A 254 -6.01 -28.76 -8.38
N GLU A 255 -6.95 -29.63 -8.75
CA GLU A 255 -7.65 -29.56 -10.05
C GLU A 255 -8.29 -28.18 -10.27
N TRP A 256 -8.94 -27.61 -9.24
CA TRP A 256 -9.51 -26.27 -9.28
C TRP A 256 -8.47 -25.18 -9.59
N SER A 257 -7.31 -25.24 -8.93
CA SER A 257 -6.22 -24.28 -9.11
C SER A 257 -5.61 -24.37 -10.53
N ASN A 258 -5.59 -25.57 -11.09
CA ASN A 258 -5.12 -25.81 -12.46
C ASN A 258 -6.14 -25.35 -13.52
N ILE A 259 -7.43 -25.23 -13.16
CA ILE A 259 -8.42 -24.60 -14.03
C ILE A 259 -8.23 -23.08 -14.00
N GLY A 260 -8.10 -22.47 -15.18
CA GLY A 260 -8.02 -21.02 -15.33
C GLY A 260 -9.23 -20.27 -14.76
N THR A 261 -9.20 -18.95 -14.82
CA THR A 261 -10.31 -18.14 -14.30
C THR A 261 -11.61 -18.37 -15.09
N ALA A 262 -12.74 -18.33 -14.38
CA ALA A 262 -14.11 -18.36 -14.93
C ALA A 262 -14.74 -16.95 -15.00
N GLY A 263 -13.88 -15.92 -15.04
CA GLY A 263 -14.25 -14.51 -15.06
C GLY A 263 -14.54 -13.93 -13.67
N LYS A 264 -14.23 -12.64 -13.50
CA LYS A 264 -14.28 -11.94 -12.19
C LYS A 264 -15.64 -12.02 -11.47
N LYS A 265 -16.74 -12.10 -12.21
CA LYS A 265 -18.10 -12.12 -11.64
C LYS A 265 -18.47 -13.48 -11.04
N ASN A 266 -18.01 -14.57 -11.65
CA ASN A 266 -18.38 -15.93 -11.26
C ASN A 266 -17.37 -16.52 -10.28
N GLU A 267 -16.08 -16.23 -10.46
CA GLU A 267 -14.98 -16.84 -9.70
C GLU A 267 -15.21 -16.83 -8.19
N LYS A 268 -15.56 -15.67 -7.62
CA LYS A 268 -15.81 -15.53 -6.18
C LYS A 268 -16.97 -16.42 -5.71
N LYS A 269 -18.12 -16.35 -6.40
CA LYS A 269 -19.31 -17.11 -6.02
C LYS A 269 -19.04 -18.63 -6.05
N MET A 270 -18.36 -19.07 -7.11
CA MET A 270 -18.05 -20.48 -7.30
C MET A 270 -17.00 -20.97 -6.29
N TRP A 271 -16.02 -20.14 -5.95
CA TRP A 271 -15.05 -20.44 -4.89
C TRP A 271 -15.70 -20.55 -3.52
N ASP A 272 -16.62 -19.63 -3.20
CA ASP A 272 -17.37 -19.66 -1.95
C ASP A 272 -18.22 -20.94 -1.86
N GLU A 273 -18.90 -21.32 -2.95
CA GLU A 273 -19.71 -22.54 -3.03
C GLU A 273 -18.85 -23.82 -2.94
N PHE A 274 -17.70 -23.85 -3.62
CA PHE A 274 -16.74 -24.95 -3.58
C PHE A 274 -16.26 -25.23 -2.14
N ASN A 275 -15.88 -24.19 -1.39
CA ASN A 275 -15.42 -24.35 -0.01
C ASN A 275 -16.58 -24.64 0.95
N LYS A 276 -17.75 -24.05 0.75
CA LYS A 276 -18.92 -24.32 1.58
C LYS A 276 -19.29 -25.80 1.58
N ASN A 277 -19.18 -26.47 0.44
CA ASN A 277 -19.43 -27.92 0.36
C ASN A 277 -18.36 -28.73 1.12
N ALA A 278 -17.16 -28.19 1.28
CA ALA A 278 -16.04 -28.84 1.99
C ALA A 278 -16.00 -28.54 3.49
N ASP A 279 -16.69 -27.50 3.98
CA ASP A 279 -16.70 -27.11 5.40
C ASP A 279 -17.05 -28.27 6.33
N ARG A 280 -17.93 -29.18 5.88
CA ARG A 280 -18.35 -30.37 6.62
C ARG A 280 -17.20 -31.30 7.00
N PHE A 281 -16.15 -31.39 6.17
CA PHE A 281 -14.99 -32.27 6.42
C PHE A 281 -14.07 -31.71 7.51
N PHE A 282 -14.10 -30.40 7.73
CA PHE A 282 -13.20 -29.72 8.67
C PHE A 282 -13.84 -29.40 10.02
N VAL A 283 -15.12 -29.73 10.23
CA VAL A 283 -15.85 -29.43 11.48
C VAL A 283 -15.14 -30.06 12.69
N GLU A 284 -14.88 -31.37 12.65
CA GLU A 284 -14.23 -32.09 13.75
C GLU A 284 -12.83 -31.56 14.04
N ARG A 285 -12.04 -31.34 12.98
CA ARG A 285 -10.68 -30.80 13.11
C ARG A 285 -10.68 -29.39 13.70
N LYS A 286 -11.63 -28.55 13.29
CA LYS A 286 -11.78 -27.18 13.80
C LYS A 286 -12.25 -27.18 15.25
N GLN A 287 -13.14 -28.11 15.62
CA GLN A 287 -13.57 -28.28 17.00
C GLN A 287 -12.41 -28.74 17.88
N LYS A 288 -11.68 -29.79 17.47
CA LYS A 288 -10.49 -30.27 18.17
C LYS A 288 -9.43 -29.19 18.36
N LEU A 289 -9.14 -28.40 17.33
CA LEU A 289 -8.23 -27.25 17.43
C LEU A 289 -8.73 -26.23 18.47
N THR A 290 -10.02 -25.95 18.49
CA THR A 290 -10.64 -25.00 19.44
C THR A 290 -10.52 -25.52 20.87
N ASP A 291 -10.77 -26.82 21.07
CA ASP A 291 -10.67 -27.47 22.37
C ASP A 291 -9.22 -27.54 22.87
N GLU A 292 -8.26 -27.84 21.99
CA GLU A 292 -6.83 -27.80 22.31
C GLU A 292 -6.39 -26.37 22.70
N ILE A 293 -6.80 -25.34 21.95
CA ILE A 293 -6.51 -23.93 22.29
C ILE A 293 -7.06 -23.57 23.67
N LYS A 294 -8.30 -23.99 23.98
CA LYS A 294 -8.91 -23.77 25.29
C LYS A 294 -8.13 -24.48 26.39
N LYS A 295 -7.75 -25.75 26.19
CA LYS A 295 -6.91 -26.54 27.11
C LYS A 295 -5.57 -25.83 27.37
N ILE A 296 -4.91 -25.29 26.34
CA ILE A 296 -3.67 -24.51 26.50
C ILE A 296 -3.91 -23.26 27.34
N GLY A 297 -4.97 -22.52 27.04
CA GLY A 297 -5.31 -21.32 27.79
C GLY A 297 -5.54 -21.59 29.28
N ASP A 298 -6.24 -22.68 29.59
CA ASP A 298 -6.50 -23.11 30.96
C ASP A 298 -5.22 -23.59 31.66
N LEU A 299 -4.36 -24.35 30.96
CA LEU A 299 -3.04 -24.75 31.46
C LEU A 299 -2.15 -23.53 31.75
N ASN A 300 -2.17 -22.51 30.90
CA ASN A 300 -1.36 -21.32 31.12
C ASN A 300 -1.83 -20.51 32.33
N LYS A 301 -3.14 -20.43 32.56
CA LYS A 301 -3.71 -19.80 33.77
C LYS A 301 -3.30 -20.57 35.03
N LYS A 302 -3.48 -21.89 35.03
CA LYS A 302 -3.07 -22.75 36.16
C LYS A 302 -1.57 -22.64 36.42
N LEU A 303 -0.76 -22.61 35.36
CA LEU A 303 0.68 -22.44 35.48
C LEU A 303 0.99 -21.10 36.14
N ASN A 304 0.41 -20.00 35.69
CA ASN A 304 0.66 -18.67 36.24
C ASN A 304 0.18 -18.51 37.69
N ASN A 305 -0.88 -19.20 38.09
CA ASN A 305 -1.38 -19.25 39.47
C ASN A 305 -0.63 -20.23 40.39
N ASP A 306 0.41 -20.91 39.90
CA ASP A 306 1.15 -21.95 40.65
C ASP A 306 0.28 -23.15 41.09
N GLU A 307 -0.85 -23.38 40.41
CA GLU A 307 -1.78 -24.50 40.68
C GLU A 307 -1.31 -25.82 40.06
N ILE A 308 -0.34 -25.77 39.14
CA ILE A 308 0.18 -26.93 38.41
C ILE A 308 1.69 -26.79 38.21
N SER A 309 2.41 -27.91 38.24
CA SER A 309 3.86 -27.91 38.04
C SER A 309 4.25 -27.77 36.57
N ILE A 310 5.47 -27.27 36.33
CA ILE A 310 6.04 -27.15 34.98
C ILE A 310 6.14 -28.52 34.29
N SER A 311 6.43 -29.58 35.04
CA SER A 311 6.50 -30.95 34.51
C SER A 311 5.15 -31.44 34.00
N GLU A 312 4.07 -31.18 34.74
CA GLU A 312 2.71 -31.58 34.35
C GLU A 312 2.24 -30.80 33.12
N VAL A 313 2.52 -29.48 33.07
CA VAL A 313 2.20 -28.67 31.88
C VAL A 313 2.96 -29.18 30.65
N LYS A 314 4.26 -29.48 30.76
CA LYS A 314 5.04 -30.03 29.65
C LYS A 314 4.49 -31.37 29.15
N SER A 315 4.08 -32.24 30.08
CA SER A 315 3.44 -33.51 29.71
C SER A 315 2.13 -33.29 28.95
N ALA A 316 1.26 -32.41 29.44
CA ALA A 316 -0.01 -32.09 28.80
C ALA A 316 0.15 -31.39 27.44
N LEU A 317 1.24 -30.62 27.24
CA LEU A 317 1.57 -30.00 25.95
C LEU A 317 2.07 -31.01 24.91
N ASN A 318 2.67 -32.13 25.31
CA ASN A 318 3.10 -33.19 24.38
C ASN A 318 1.92 -33.90 23.71
N GLU A 319 0.74 -33.88 24.33
CA GLU A 319 -0.50 -34.46 23.78
C GLU A 319 -1.15 -33.55 22.72
N ILE A 320 -0.68 -32.31 22.57
CA ILE A 320 -1.26 -31.32 21.65
C ILE A 320 -0.71 -31.52 20.25
N SER A 321 -1.61 -31.67 19.29
CA SER A 321 -1.25 -32.03 17.91
C SER A 321 -1.57 -30.92 16.90
N ASP A 322 -2.77 -30.35 16.95
CA ASP A 322 -3.26 -29.40 15.95
C ASP A 322 -2.98 -27.93 16.35
N ALA A 323 -2.86 -27.63 17.65
CA ALA A 323 -2.66 -26.28 18.17
C ALA A 323 -1.19 -25.84 18.33
N ILE A 324 -0.21 -26.61 17.85
CA ILE A 324 1.24 -26.35 18.05
C ILE A 324 1.68 -24.97 17.52
N ASN A 325 1.10 -24.53 16.40
CA ASN A 325 1.47 -23.27 15.74
C ASN A 325 0.68 -22.05 16.24
N THR A 326 -0.21 -22.24 17.22
CA THR A 326 -1.08 -21.19 17.75
C THR A 326 -0.30 -20.18 18.59
N LYS A 327 -0.89 -19.01 18.85
CA LYS A 327 -0.27 -17.98 19.69
C LYS A 327 -0.23 -18.45 21.15
N GLU A 328 -1.26 -19.16 21.57
CA GLU A 328 -1.47 -19.72 22.89
C GLU A 328 -0.36 -20.72 23.23
N PHE A 329 -0.03 -21.64 22.29
CA PHE A 329 1.07 -22.60 22.47
C PHE A 329 2.43 -21.90 22.58
N LYS A 330 2.65 -20.81 21.84
CA LYS A 330 3.88 -20.00 21.95
C LYS A 330 3.96 -19.26 23.28
N ASN A 331 2.84 -18.72 23.75
CA ASN A 331 2.76 -17.97 25.00
C ASN A 331 3.06 -18.86 26.21
N ILE A 332 2.41 -20.03 26.32
CA ILE A 332 2.67 -20.95 27.43
C ILE A 332 4.12 -21.41 27.48
N ASN A 333 4.76 -21.65 26.32
CA ASN A 333 6.18 -22.00 26.27
C ASN A 333 7.09 -20.84 26.72
N LYS A 334 6.71 -19.58 26.46
CA LYS A 334 7.42 -18.41 26.96
C LYS A 334 7.27 -18.29 28.49
N ASP A 335 6.05 -18.49 29.00
CA ASP A 335 5.76 -18.40 30.43
C ASP A 335 6.47 -19.52 31.21
N ILE A 336 6.51 -20.74 30.67
CA ILE A 336 7.33 -21.86 31.19
C ILE A 336 8.81 -21.47 31.28
N LYS A 337 9.39 -20.87 30.23
CA LYS A 337 10.79 -20.43 30.24
C LYS A 337 11.04 -19.38 31.32
N SER A 338 10.10 -18.44 31.51
CA SER A 338 10.18 -17.44 32.58
C SER A 338 10.19 -18.12 33.95
N LYS A 339 9.22 -19.01 34.23
CA LYS A 339 9.17 -19.71 35.52
C LYS A 339 10.40 -20.57 35.80
N ILE A 340 10.97 -21.23 34.78
CA ILE A 340 12.24 -21.96 34.94
C ILE A 340 13.37 -21.01 35.34
N ASN A 341 13.45 -19.84 34.71
CA ASN A 341 14.44 -18.83 35.05
C ASN A 341 14.26 -18.32 36.49
N ASP A 342 13.02 -18.06 36.90
CA ASP A 342 12.70 -17.60 38.25
C ASP A 342 13.08 -18.66 39.31
N ILE A 343 12.78 -19.95 39.05
CA ILE A 343 13.21 -21.07 39.90
C ILE A 343 14.75 -21.14 39.99
N ASN A 344 15.45 -20.96 38.87
CA ASN A 344 16.91 -20.99 38.86
C ASN A 344 17.51 -19.81 39.63
N ILE A 345 16.92 -18.61 39.52
CA ILE A 345 17.32 -17.44 40.30
C ILE A 345 17.09 -17.69 41.80
N ALA A 346 15.94 -18.25 42.18
CA ALA A 346 15.65 -18.61 43.57
C ALA A 346 16.67 -19.62 44.12
N LYS A 347 16.97 -20.69 43.38
CA LYS A 347 18.00 -21.68 43.75
C LYS A 347 19.40 -21.08 43.90
N LYS A 348 19.80 -20.17 43.00
CA LYS A 348 21.07 -19.44 43.11
C LYS A 348 21.13 -18.61 44.39
N LYS A 349 20.04 -17.91 44.72
CA LYS A 349 19.92 -17.11 45.94
C LYS A 349 20.00 -17.97 47.20
N GLU A 350 19.28 -19.10 47.24
CA GLU A 350 19.36 -20.07 48.35
C GLU A 350 20.78 -20.63 48.53
N ARG A 351 21.43 -21.00 47.42
CA ARG A 351 22.83 -21.45 47.44
C ARG A 351 23.75 -20.36 47.98
N PHE A 352 23.61 -19.12 47.52
CA PHE A 352 24.42 -18.00 48.03
C PHE A 352 24.23 -17.81 49.54
N ILE A 353 22.99 -17.84 50.04
CA ILE A 353 22.70 -17.73 51.48
C ILE A 353 23.38 -18.85 52.27
N ALA A 354 23.30 -20.10 51.80
CA ALA A 354 23.95 -21.22 52.46
C ALA A 354 25.48 -21.01 52.55
N TYR A 355 26.12 -20.56 51.46
CA TYR A 355 27.55 -20.26 51.47
C TYR A 355 27.88 -19.08 52.40
N ALA A 356 27.05 -18.03 52.44
CA ALA A 356 27.23 -16.89 53.34
C ALA A 356 27.24 -17.30 54.82
N ASN A 357 26.43 -18.29 55.18
CA ASN A 357 26.32 -18.80 56.55
C ASN A 357 27.57 -19.54 57.05
N ILE A 358 28.46 -20.04 56.17
CA ILE A 358 29.60 -20.90 56.56
C ILE A 358 30.47 -20.26 57.65
N TYR A 359 30.75 -18.95 57.57
CA TYR A 359 31.57 -18.28 58.59
C TYR A 359 30.86 -18.11 59.92
N ASP A 360 29.56 -17.80 59.92
CA ASP A 360 28.81 -17.71 61.16
C ASP A 360 28.62 -19.09 61.81
N VAL A 361 28.56 -20.17 61.00
CA VAL A 361 28.65 -21.56 61.46
C VAL A 361 30.02 -21.86 62.09
N LEU A 362 31.14 -21.50 61.44
CA LEU A 362 32.49 -21.66 61.99
C LEU A 362 32.70 -20.90 63.31
N MET A 363 32.06 -19.73 63.44
CA MET A 363 32.05 -18.95 64.68
C MET A 363 31.09 -19.53 65.75
N GLY A 364 30.27 -20.53 65.42
CA GLY A 364 29.29 -21.16 66.30
C GLY A 364 28.09 -20.28 66.63
N LYS A 365 27.72 -19.35 65.75
CA LYS A 365 26.56 -18.46 65.92
C LYS A 365 25.27 -19.04 65.33
N ILE A 366 25.40 -19.96 64.38
CA ILE A 366 24.30 -20.60 63.67
C ILE A 366 24.56 -22.12 63.66
N GLU A 367 23.48 -22.90 63.59
CA GLU A 367 23.52 -24.36 63.47
C GLU A 367 24.25 -24.83 62.20
N ILE A 368 24.94 -25.98 62.30
CA ILE A 368 25.79 -26.50 61.23
C ILE A 368 25.01 -26.93 59.97
N ASP A 369 23.71 -27.18 60.11
CA ASP A 369 22.77 -27.55 59.03
C ASP A 369 22.50 -26.38 58.06
N LYS A 370 22.82 -25.14 58.46
CA LYS A 370 22.66 -23.95 57.61
C LYS A 370 23.82 -23.74 56.63
N ALA A 371 24.89 -24.53 56.74
CA ALA A 371 25.97 -24.58 55.76
C ALA A 371 25.67 -25.63 54.66
N PRO A 372 26.24 -25.50 53.46
CA PRO A 372 26.11 -26.50 52.42
C PRO A 372 26.65 -27.86 52.89
N SER A 373 25.94 -28.94 52.54
CA SER A 373 26.19 -30.29 53.09
C SER A 373 27.59 -30.83 52.79
N ASN A 374 28.20 -30.41 51.69
CA ASN A 374 29.58 -30.76 51.31
C ASN A 374 30.64 -30.19 52.27
N PHE A 375 30.33 -29.16 53.05
CA PHE A 375 31.28 -28.52 53.98
C PHE A 375 31.15 -29.01 55.42
N ILE A 376 30.08 -29.72 55.79
CA ILE A 376 29.79 -30.09 57.19
C ILE A 376 30.96 -30.85 57.83
N ASN A 377 31.51 -31.85 57.15
CA ASN A 377 32.64 -32.65 57.66
C ASN A 377 33.92 -31.80 57.83
N THR A 378 34.18 -30.89 56.87
CA THR A 378 35.34 -29.99 56.90
C THR A 378 35.22 -28.98 58.03
N ILE A 379 34.02 -28.45 58.26
CA ILE A 379 33.71 -27.53 59.36
C ILE A 379 33.95 -28.21 60.71
N GLN A 380 33.48 -29.45 60.88
CA GLN A 380 33.70 -30.20 62.12
C GLN A 380 35.18 -30.39 62.45
N ARG A 381 36.00 -30.74 61.45
CA ARG A 381 37.46 -30.87 61.62
C ARG A 381 38.12 -29.54 61.95
N SER A 382 37.71 -28.45 61.30
CA SER A 382 38.24 -27.10 61.54
C SER A 382 38.03 -26.63 62.99
N LEU A 383 36.98 -27.08 63.67
CA LEU A 383 36.73 -26.73 65.08
C LEU A 383 37.79 -27.27 66.04
N GLU A 384 38.55 -28.29 65.64
CA GLU A 384 39.63 -28.89 66.44
C GLU A 384 40.97 -28.13 66.30
N ASN A 385 41.06 -27.17 65.37
CA ASN A 385 42.29 -26.42 65.11
C ASN A 385 42.67 -25.49 66.28
N ALA A 386 43.94 -25.49 66.66
CA ALA A 386 44.47 -24.61 67.72
C ALA A 386 44.54 -23.13 67.30
N GLU A 387 45.03 -22.85 66.09
CA GLU A 387 45.24 -21.49 65.54
C GLU A 387 44.94 -21.45 64.04
N SER A 388 44.64 -20.26 63.51
CA SER A 388 44.34 -20.03 62.09
C SER A 388 45.60 -19.75 61.28
N ASN A 389 45.70 -20.31 60.08
CA ASN A 389 46.78 -19.99 59.14
C ASN A 389 46.40 -18.82 58.22
N ILE A 390 46.69 -17.60 58.65
CA ILE A 390 46.35 -16.35 57.93
C ILE A 390 46.87 -16.33 56.49
N ASN A 391 48.03 -16.93 56.20
CA ASN A 391 48.60 -16.94 54.85
C ASN A 391 47.75 -17.81 53.91
N GLU A 392 47.32 -18.99 54.38
CA GLU A 392 46.45 -19.90 53.63
C GLU A 392 45.03 -19.36 53.48
N LEU A 393 44.51 -18.65 54.48
CA LEU A 393 43.22 -17.95 54.37
C LEU A 393 43.26 -16.84 53.31
N ASN A 394 44.36 -16.06 53.25
CA ASN A 394 44.56 -15.05 52.21
C ASN A 394 44.79 -15.70 50.84
N TYR A 395 45.51 -16.82 50.77
CA TYR A 395 45.69 -17.59 49.54
C TYR A 395 44.33 -18.01 48.95
N ALA A 396 43.48 -18.64 49.76
CA ALA A 396 42.13 -19.03 49.34
C ALA A 396 41.30 -17.82 48.85
N CYS A 397 41.34 -16.71 49.59
CA CYS A 397 40.63 -15.49 49.25
C CYS A 397 41.10 -14.88 47.92
N VAL A 398 42.41 -14.71 47.73
CA VAL A 398 42.98 -14.10 46.51
C VAL A 398 42.76 -15.01 45.30
N LYS A 399 42.84 -16.33 45.49
CA LYS A 399 42.56 -17.28 44.42
C LYS A 399 41.08 -17.26 44.00
N LEU A 400 40.15 -17.12 44.95
CA LEU A 400 38.73 -16.89 44.66
C LEU A 400 38.48 -15.55 43.95
N GLU A 401 39.20 -14.48 44.30
CA GLU A 401 39.13 -13.18 43.61
C GLU A 401 39.59 -13.30 42.15
N ILE A 402 40.65 -14.07 41.87
CA ILE A 402 41.10 -14.36 40.51
C ILE A 402 40.01 -15.11 39.73
N LEU A 403 39.42 -16.16 40.31
CA LEU A 403 38.35 -16.93 39.67
C LEU A 403 37.11 -16.07 39.39
N ALA A 404 36.73 -15.20 40.32
CA ALA A 404 35.61 -14.29 40.17
C ALA A 404 35.93 -13.07 39.27
N GLY A 405 37.17 -12.88 38.83
CA GLY A 405 37.59 -11.69 38.10
C GLY A 405 37.35 -10.40 38.90
N ILE A 406 37.62 -10.42 40.20
CA ILE A 406 37.56 -9.29 41.13
C ILE A 406 39.00 -8.87 41.43
N ASP A 407 39.27 -7.57 41.53
CA ASP A 407 40.60 -7.07 41.89
C ASP A 407 40.90 -7.28 43.38
N SER A 408 42.11 -7.76 43.65
CA SER A 408 42.60 -7.95 45.02
C SER A 408 43.00 -6.62 45.66
N LEU A 409 43.07 -6.60 46.99
CA LEU A 409 43.60 -5.43 47.70
C LEU A 409 45.05 -5.14 47.29
N LYS A 410 45.45 -3.87 47.31
CA LYS A 410 46.83 -3.44 46.95
C LYS A 410 47.93 -4.21 47.70
N LYS A 411 47.69 -4.54 48.97
CA LYS A 411 48.61 -5.31 49.82
C LYS A 411 48.76 -6.79 49.40
N ASP A 412 47.77 -7.34 48.71
CA ASP A 412 47.73 -8.75 48.31
C ASP A 412 48.13 -8.94 46.84
N GLN A 413 48.56 -7.87 46.15
CA GLN A 413 48.92 -7.92 44.73
C GLN A 413 50.10 -8.87 44.44
N SER A 414 51.07 -8.94 45.35
CA SER A 414 52.19 -9.89 45.25
C SER A 414 51.69 -11.34 45.31
N ILE A 415 50.78 -11.63 46.24
CA ILE A 415 50.15 -12.95 46.39
C ILE A 415 49.35 -13.29 45.12
N ARG A 416 48.60 -12.33 44.57
CA ARG A 416 47.83 -12.49 43.33
C ARG A 416 48.73 -12.87 42.15
N ASN A 417 49.83 -12.14 41.95
CA ASN A 417 50.77 -12.41 40.86
C ASN A 417 51.39 -13.81 41.00
N ASN A 418 51.76 -14.22 42.22
CA ASN A 418 52.30 -15.55 42.48
C ASN A 418 51.27 -16.66 42.18
N ILE A 419 50.03 -16.50 42.62
CA ILE A 419 48.94 -17.46 42.32
C ILE A 419 48.68 -17.54 40.82
N GLN A 420 48.69 -16.41 40.10
CA GLN A 420 48.50 -16.43 38.64
C GLN A 420 49.65 -17.16 37.91
N LEU A 421 50.89 -16.99 38.35
CA LEU A 421 52.04 -17.75 37.83
C LEU A 421 51.92 -19.24 38.15
N GLU A 422 51.49 -19.59 39.37
CA GLU A 422 51.21 -20.97 39.78
C GLU A 422 50.14 -21.61 38.90
N MET A 423 49.01 -20.91 38.69
CA MET A 423 47.91 -21.38 37.82
C MET A 423 48.35 -21.53 36.36
N LEU A 424 49.18 -20.62 35.84
CA LEU A 424 49.76 -20.73 34.51
C LEU A 424 50.68 -21.96 34.41
N SER A 425 51.60 -22.13 35.35
CA SER A 425 52.51 -23.29 35.40
C SER A 425 51.75 -24.62 35.46
N ASN A 426 50.74 -24.70 36.33
CA ASN A 426 49.89 -25.89 36.47
C ASN A 426 49.11 -26.22 35.18
N LYS A 427 48.70 -25.19 34.41
CA LYS A 427 48.04 -25.37 33.12
C LYS A 427 48.97 -25.95 32.04
N PHE A 428 50.26 -25.59 32.07
CA PHE A 428 51.25 -26.09 31.10
C PHE A 428 51.79 -27.49 31.44
N ASN A 429 51.86 -27.85 32.72
CA ASN A 429 52.53 -29.08 33.16
C ASN A 429 51.64 -30.34 33.24
N LYS A 430 50.34 -30.30 32.88
CA LYS A 430 49.41 -31.46 32.95
C LYS A 430 49.51 -32.28 34.26
N ASN A 431 49.85 -31.64 35.38
CA ASN A 431 49.81 -32.31 36.67
C ASN A 431 48.34 -32.39 37.11
N ASN A 432 47.82 -33.61 37.23
CA ASN A 432 46.47 -33.95 37.72
C ASN A 432 46.29 -33.64 39.22
N VAL A 433 46.61 -32.43 39.68
CA VAL A 433 46.10 -31.95 40.99
C VAL A 433 44.71 -31.35 40.71
N LEU A 434 43.74 -32.25 40.51
CA LEU A 434 42.38 -31.92 40.07
C LEU A 434 41.49 -31.30 41.16
N ASP A 435 41.97 -31.16 42.40
CA ASP A 435 41.10 -30.86 43.55
C ASP A 435 41.23 -29.46 44.15
N THR A 436 42.01 -28.51 43.63
CA THR A 436 42.26 -27.22 44.35
C THR A 436 41.91 -25.93 43.61
N ASN A 437 41.18 -26.01 42.48
CA ASN A 437 40.95 -24.85 41.60
C ASN A 437 39.48 -24.49 41.36
N ASP A 438 38.53 -25.13 42.05
CA ASP A 438 37.13 -24.72 42.03
C ASP A 438 36.74 -23.94 43.30
N MET A 439 35.56 -23.33 43.26
CA MET A 439 35.06 -22.52 44.37
C MET A 439 34.95 -23.35 45.66
N ASP A 440 34.45 -24.58 45.55
CA ASP A 440 34.16 -25.43 46.71
C ASP A 440 35.45 -25.90 47.39
N SER A 441 36.47 -26.30 46.63
CA SER A 441 37.75 -26.68 47.23
C SER A 441 38.50 -25.52 47.86
N LEU A 442 38.40 -24.30 47.31
CA LEU A 442 39.01 -23.12 47.93
C LEU A 442 38.30 -22.70 49.21
N ILE A 443 36.98 -22.88 49.28
CA ILE A 443 36.21 -22.68 50.51
C ILE A 443 36.55 -23.77 51.52
N ASN A 444 36.69 -25.03 51.11
CA ASN A 444 37.21 -26.11 51.96
C ASN A 444 38.62 -25.79 52.49
N HIS A 445 39.50 -25.24 51.64
CA HIS A 445 40.85 -24.84 52.04
C HIS A 445 40.82 -23.73 53.08
N PHE A 446 39.93 -22.74 52.90
CA PHE A 446 39.69 -21.71 53.90
C PHE A 446 39.19 -22.31 55.22
N ILE A 447 38.20 -23.20 55.19
CA ILE A 447 37.64 -23.85 56.37
C ILE A 447 38.73 -24.63 57.11
N ASN A 448 39.48 -25.50 56.43
CA ASN A 448 40.50 -26.35 57.05
C ASN A 448 41.60 -25.55 57.76
N ASN A 449 41.90 -24.33 57.30
CA ASN A 449 42.95 -23.47 57.86
C ASN A 449 42.42 -22.43 58.86
N PHE A 450 41.13 -22.46 59.16
CA PHE A 450 40.49 -21.58 60.13
C PHE A 450 40.44 -22.23 61.52
N SER A 451 40.64 -21.43 62.56
CA SER A 451 40.35 -21.76 63.95
C SER A 451 39.45 -20.68 64.58
N LYS A 452 38.51 -21.12 65.42
CA LYS A 452 37.66 -20.22 66.19
C LYS A 452 38.42 -19.53 67.33
N ASN A 453 39.47 -20.18 67.87
CA ASN A 453 40.12 -19.79 69.12
C ASN A 453 40.93 -18.49 69.00
N ASP A 454 41.41 -18.15 67.80
CA ASP A 454 42.21 -16.96 67.51
C ASP A 454 41.51 -15.97 66.56
N SER A 455 40.20 -16.14 66.36
CA SER A 455 39.41 -15.34 65.41
C SER A 455 39.41 -13.86 65.77
N LYS A 456 39.82 -13.04 64.80
CA LYS A 456 39.96 -11.57 64.87
C LYS A 456 39.27 -10.89 63.69
N THR A 457 39.20 -9.56 63.72
CA THR A 457 38.63 -8.72 62.64
C THR A 457 39.20 -9.02 61.25
N ILE A 458 40.46 -9.47 61.17
CA ILE A 458 41.12 -9.86 59.92
C ILE A 458 40.39 -11.05 59.25
N HIS A 459 39.98 -12.06 60.01
CA HIS A 459 39.28 -13.25 59.49
C HIS A 459 37.92 -12.88 58.88
N ALA A 460 37.15 -12.05 59.59
CA ALA A 460 35.88 -11.55 59.11
C ALA A 460 36.03 -10.71 57.83
N ASN A 461 37.11 -9.92 57.72
CA ASN A 461 37.40 -9.13 56.52
C ASN A 461 37.81 -9.99 55.32
N ILE A 462 38.57 -11.06 55.53
CA ILE A 462 38.89 -12.04 54.50
C ILE A 462 37.61 -12.74 54.02
N TRP A 463 36.77 -13.20 54.96
CA TRP A 463 35.50 -13.84 54.60
C TRP A 463 34.54 -12.91 53.83
N LYS A 464 34.44 -11.63 54.21
CA LYS A 464 33.64 -10.63 53.47
C LYS A 464 34.07 -10.50 52.01
N ARG A 465 35.37 -10.66 51.71
CA ARG A 465 35.89 -10.66 50.33
C ARG A 465 35.54 -11.96 49.62
N ILE A 466 35.70 -13.09 50.29
CA ILE A 466 35.30 -14.41 49.79
C ILE A 466 33.81 -14.42 49.39
N ILE A 467 32.91 -13.92 50.24
CA ILE A 467 31.47 -13.88 49.94
C ILE A 467 31.13 -13.02 48.72
N LYS A 468 31.83 -11.90 48.50
CA LYS A 468 31.68 -11.13 47.26
C LYS A 468 32.11 -11.92 46.02
N CYS A 469 33.13 -12.77 46.15
CA CYS A 469 33.55 -13.66 45.07
C CYS A 469 32.50 -14.75 44.83
N VAL A 470 31.97 -15.34 45.89
CA VAL A 470 30.92 -16.36 45.84
C VAL A 470 29.65 -15.84 45.16
N ASP A 471 29.21 -14.61 45.47
CA ASP A 471 28.06 -13.97 44.81
C ASP A 471 28.22 -13.93 43.28
N LYS A 472 29.41 -13.52 42.82
CA LYS A 472 29.74 -13.42 41.39
C LYS A 472 29.96 -14.78 40.71
N LEU A 473 30.41 -15.79 41.46
CA LEU A 473 30.65 -17.15 40.95
C LEU A 473 29.38 -18.03 40.93
N ILE A 474 28.35 -17.68 41.71
CA ILE A 474 27.04 -18.36 41.72
C ILE A 474 26.05 -17.70 40.73
N SER A 475 26.21 -16.39 40.49
CA SER A 475 25.47 -15.63 39.47
C SER A 475 25.67 -16.17 38.07
#